data_AF-A0A9W6DI72-F1
#
_entry.id   AF-A0A9W6DI72-F1
#
_cell.length_a   1.000
_cell.length_b   1.000
_cell.length_c   1.000
_cell.angle_alpha   90.00
_cell.angle_beta   90.00
_cell.angle_gamma   90.00
#
_symmetry.space_group_name_H-M   'P 1'
#
loop_
_entity.id
_entity.type
_entity.pdbx_description
1 polymer ?
#
loop_
_entity_poly.entity_id
_entity_poly.type
_entity_poly.pdbx_seq_one_letter_code
_entity_poly.pdbx_strand_id
1 'polypeptide(L)'
;MIISLRDISYEDLKNKLNKDDKIVLWSCNTCIKFCGIGGYDNMVLLENMLRADGYNIIGKELISIACMYSLAEQHKKSIDKKNMFQEATAIICLTCEDGFETAESVFNDKKVIKVVKTIGVGNFTMDRGPILTAPFEWTGLEQNNQGYSFPELAEKLHLYPTFFDRKEAAEDNTDENISLTINNKKCTARIGMTIMQACEANSIKVPHLCYEADLTPDANCRLCLCKVKGEKELVPSCATPVRENMEIITQDDELEHARKILLELALASHEHNCLTCSKGNPCIAGNCELQSLVRDYDIKETRFQQNKEKLPVDTSSPVLVYDPNKCVSCGRCVRACKEVACQNNLSFVNRGSKTCVAAGANKLFNQSACVTCLACVFACPTGAITEKISHFEGDDWLETNVYQS
;
A
#
# COMPACT_ATOMS: atom_id res chain seq x y z
N MET A 1 11.32 -7.55 13.40
CA MET A 1 10.05 -7.97 12.76
C MET A 1 9.66 -9.31 13.35
N ILE A 2 8.39 -9.55 13.70
CA ILE A 2 7.94 -10.90 14.12
C ILE A 2 7.89 -11.81 12.88
N ILE A 3 8.42 -13.03 13.01
CA ILE A 3 8.34 -14.06 11.98
C ILE A 3 7.29 -15.08 12.39
N SER A 4 6.30 -15.30 11.53
CA SER A 4 5.30 -16.35 11.68
C SER A 4 5.18 -17.14 10.39
N LEU A 5 4.95 -18.45 10.53
CA LEU A 5 4.64 -19.35 9.42
C LEU A 5 3.21 -19.88 9.56
N ARG A 6 2.65 -20.40 8.47
CA ARG A 6 1.31 -20.98 8.49
C ARG A 6 1.36 -22.32 9.23
N ASP A 7 0.41 -22.51 10.14
CA ASP A 7 0.34 -23.63 11.09
C ASP A 7 -0.59 -24.75 10.60
N ILE A 8 -1.57 -24.41 9.77
CA ILE A 8 -2.64 -25.33 9.38
C ILE A 8 -2.78 -25.44 7.86
N SER A 9 -3.23 -26.62 7.41
CA SER A 9 -3.63 -26.83 6.02
C SER A 9 -4.95 -26.09 5.69
N TYR A 10 -5.28 -25.97 4.41
CA TYR A 10 -6.59 -25.42 4.01
C TYR A 10 -7.75 -26.33 4.46
N GLU A 11 -7.56 -27.64 4.43
CA GLU A 11 -8.55 -28.60 4.93
C GLU A 11 -8.77 -28.48 6.44
N ASP A 12 -7.70 -28.27 7.23
CA ASP A 12 -7.82 -28.04 8.66
C ASP A 12 -8.56 -26.74 8.99
N LEU A 13 -8.36 -25.71 8.16
CA LEU A 13 -9.13 -24.47 8.28
C LEU A 13 -10.61 -24.73 8.01
N LYS A 14 -10.95 -25.48 6.96
CA LYS A 14 -12.34 -25.87 6.64
C LYS A 14 -12.98 -26.71 7.74
N ASN A 15 -12.24 -27.65 8.33
CA ASN A 15 -12.73 -28.46 9.45
C ASN A 15 -13.04 -27.62 10.70
N LYS A 16 -12.46 -26.41 10.80
CA LYS A 16 -12.77 -25.43 11.84
C LYS A 16 -13.94 -24.51 11.48
N LEU A 17 -14.63 -24.68 10.34
CA LEU A 17 -15.73 -23.80 9.89
C LEU A 17 -17.03 -24.57 9.66
N ASN A 18 -18.17 -23.89 9.85
CA ASN A 18 -19.48 -24.39 9.46
C ASN A 18 -19.99 -23.60 8.25
N LYS A 19 -20.87 -24.20 7.43
CA LYS A 19 -21.44 -23.51 6.25
C LYS A 19 -22.35 -22.35 6.60
N ASP A 20 -22.94 -22.38 7.80
CA ASP A 20 -23.79 -21.29 8.31
C ASP A 20 -22.98 -20.15 8.95
N ASP A 21 -21.66 -20.28 9.07
CA ASP A 21 -20.83 -19.24 9.66
C ASP A 21 -20.85 -17.98 8.78
N LYS A 22 -21.09 -16.82 9.41
CA LYS A 22 -20.88 -15.50 8.82
C LYS A 22 -19.45 -15.08 9.10
N ILE A 23 -18.58 -15.26 8.10
CA ILE A 23 -17.13 -15.16 8.27
C ILE A 23 -16.65 -13.75 7.95
N VAL A 24 -15.79 -13.20 8.81
CA VAL A 24 -14.98 -12.03 8.49
C VAL A 24 -13.50 -12.43 8.47
N LEU A 25 -12.79 -12.01 7.43
CA LEU A 25 -11.34 -12.15 7.37
C LEU A 25 -10.69 -10.96 8.06
N TRP A 26 -9.81 -11.21 9.01
CA TRP A 26 -9.09 -10.20 9.78
C TRP A 26 -7.58 -10.36 9.56
N SER A 27 -6.94 -9.37 8.93
CA SER A 27 -5.54 -9.48 8.51
C SER A 27 -4.71 -8.30 8.99
N CYS A 28 -3.41 -8.52 9.21
CA CYS A 28 -2.46 -7.48 9.59
C CYS A 28 -1.54 -7.10 8.42
N ASN A 29 -1.22 -5.80 8.28
CA ASN A 29 -0.43 -5.28 7.15
C ASN A 29 1.04 -4.93 7.46
N THR A 30 1.55 -5.33 8.63
CA THR A 30 2.95 -5.09 9.03
C THR A 30 3.78 -6.39 8.91
N CYS A 31 4.26 -6.97 10.01
CA CYS A 31 5.24 -8.07 9.98
C CYS A 31 4.74 -9.31 9.21
N ILE A 32 3.47 -9.65 9.39
CA ILE A 32 2.87 -10.85 8.80
C ILE A 32 2.65 -10.74 7.28
N LYS A 33 2.53 -9.51 6.72
CA LYS A 33 2.49 -9.28 5.27
C LYS A 33 3.83 -9.68 4.66
N PHE A 34 4.94 -9.26 5.28
CA PHE A 34 6.27 -9.65 4.83
C PHE A 34 6.51 -11.15 4.98
N CYS A 35 5.86 -11.80 5.95
CA CYS A 35 5.88 -13.26 6.05
C CYS A 35 5.05 -13.97 4.97
N GLY A 36 4.43 -13.24 4.04
CA GLY A 36 3.63 -13.80 2.95
C GLY A 36 2.27 -14.36 3.38
N ILE A 37 1.78 -14.04 4.58
CA ILE A 37 0.52 -14.58 5.12
C ILE A 37 -0.55 -13.50 5.24
N GLY A 38 -0.23 -12.35 5.85
CA GLY A 38 -1.19 -11.25 5.98
C GLY A 38 -1.25 -10.35 4.74
N GLY A 39 -1.79 -9.15 4.91
CA GLY A 39 -2.05 -8.22 3.81
C GLY A 39 -3.40 -8.44 3.14
N TYR A 40 -3.76 -7.52 2.23
CA TYR A 40 -5.06 -7.50 1.56
C TYR A 40 -5.19 -8.59 0.49
N ASP A 41 -4.13 -8.80 -0.31
CA ASP A 41 -4.16 -9.74 -1.44
C ASP A 41 -4.46 -11.16 -0.98
N ASN A 42 -3.84 -11.59 0.12
CA ASN A 42 -4.08 -12.89 0.74
C ASN A 42 -5.49 -13.02 1.33
N MET A 43 -6.11 -11.92 1.79
CA MET A 43 -7.52 -11.96 2.19
C MET A 43 -8.44 -12.16 0.99
N VAL A 44 -8.17 -11.47 -0.14
CA VAL A 44 -8.94 -11.64 -1.36
C VAL A 44 -8.82 -13.08 -1.86
N LEU A 45 -7.61 -13.62 -1.86
CA LEU A 45 -7.35 -15.00 -2.27
C LEU A 45 -8.13 -16.00 -1.39
N LEU A 46 -8.01 -15.88 -0.06
CA LEU A 46 -8.71 -16.78 0.86
C LEU A 46 -10.23 -16.62 0.78
N GLU A 47 -10.74 -15.40 0.58
CA GLU A 47 -12.17 -15.18 0.35
C GLU A 47 -12.65 -15.94 -0.89
N ASN A 48 -11.93 -15.83 -2.01
CA ASN A 48 -12.32 -16.50 -3.25
C ASN A 48 -12.34 -18.02 -3.06
N MET A 49 -11.31 -18.58 -2.41
CA MET A 49 -11.24 -20.02 -2.11
C MET A 49 -12.42 -20.48 -1.25
N LEU A 50 -12.69 -19.78 -0.14
CA LEU A 50 -13.78 -20.13 0.77
C LEU A 50 -15.15 -19.95 0.11
N ARG A 51 -15.35 -18.91 -0.72
CA ARG A 51 -16.59 -18.72 -1.48
C ARG A 51 -16.80 -19.82 -2.51
N ALA A 52 -15.75 -20.24 -3.23
CA ALA A 52 -15.82 -21.34 -4.19
C ALA A 52 -16.25 -22.65 -3.51
N ASP A 53 -15.79 -22.87 -2.28
CA ASP A 53 -16.24 -24.00 -1.46
C ASP A 53 -17.63 -23.80 -0.83
N GLY A 54 -18.29 -22.66 -1.02
CA GLY A 54 -19.65 -22.39 -0.53
C GLY A 54 -19.74 -21.87 0.91
N TYR A 55 -18.67 -21.27 1.45
CA TYR A 55 -18.74 -20.56 2.74
C TYR A 55 -19.22 -19.12 2.58
N ASN A 56 -19.86 -18.58 3.63
CA ASN A 56 -20.41 -17.24 3.62
C ASN A 56 -19.45 -16.21 4.24
N ILE A 57 -18.67 -15.54 3.38
CA ILE A 57 -17.81 -14.43 3.79
C ILE A 57 -18.66 -13.16 3.73
N ILE A 58 -18.82 -12.48 4.86
CA ILE A 58 -19.60 -11.23 4.95
C ILE A 58 -18.72 -9.99 4.89
N GLY A 59 -17.41 -10.15 5.05
CA GLY A 59 -16.48 -9.05 4.83
C GLY A 59 -15.03 -9.33 5.19
N LYS A 60 -14.25 -8.27 5.07
CA LYS A 60 -12.80 -8.27 5.11
C LYS A 60 -12.35 -7.03 5.84
N GLU A 61 -11.46 -7.19 6.82
CA GLU A 61 -10.84 -6.09 7.51
C GLU A 61 -9.33 -6.24 7.57
N LEU A 62 -8.64 -5.22 7.07
CA LEU A 62 -7.20 -5.08 7.17
C LEU A 62 -6.87 -4.05 8.24
N ILE A 63 -6.05 -4.44 9.20
CA ILE A 63 -5.53 -3.59 10.28
C ILE A 63 -4.01 -3.43 10.09
N SER A 64 -3.45 -2.26 10.38
CA SER A 64 -2.00 -2.06 10.20
C SER A 64 -1.21 -2.89 11.20
N ILE A 65 -1.55 -2.77 12.48
CA ILE A 65 -0.87 -3.44 13.60
C ILE A 65 -1.91 -4.17 14.44
N ALA A 66 -2.17 -5.45 14.11
CA ALA A 66 -3.19 -6.24 14.81
C ALA A 66 -2.88 -6.50 16.29
N CYS A 67 -1.61 -6.49 16.69
CA CYS A 67 -1.21 -6.68 18.09
C CYS A 67 -1.40 -5.45 18.98
N MET A 68 -1.86 -4.31 18.42
CA MET A 68 -2.23 -3.14 19.21
C MET A 68 -3.70 -3.20 19.58
N TYR A 69 -3.98 -3.53 20.85
CA TYR A 69 -5.34 -3.65 21.38
C TYR A 69 -6.21 -2.40 21.14
N SER A 70 -5.66 -1.21 21.39
CA SER A 70 -6.39 0.05 21.18
C SER A 70 -6.82 0.25 19.73
N LEU A 71 -5.98 -0.15 18.76
CA LEU A 71 -6.29 -0.05 17.35
C LEU A 71 -7.33 -1.09 16.94
N ALA A 72 -7.22 -2.34 17.41
CA ALA A 72 -8.21 -3.37 17.15
C ALA A 72 -9.61 -2.97 17.67
N GLU A 73 -9.70 -2.39 18.87
CA GLU A 73 -10.94 -1.83 19.43
C GLU A 73 -11.52 -0.70 18.58
N GLN A 74 -10.68 0.20 18.05
CA GLN A 74 -11.13 1.28 17.15
C GLN A 74 -11.72 0.72 15.86
N HIS A 75 -11.07 -0.28 15.26
CA HIS A 75 -11.54 -0.93 14.04
C HIS A 75 -12.90 -1.62 14.24
N LYS A 76 -13.09 -2.34 15.36
CA LYS A 76 -14.37 -2.95 15.75
C LYS A 76 -15.50 -1.91 15.88
N LYS A 77 -15.19 -0.73 16.41
CA LYS A 77 -16.17 0.34 16.71
C LYS A 77 -16.43 1.31 15.54
N SER A 78 -15.67 1.24 14.46
CA SER A 78 -15.83 2.15 13.31
C SER A 78 -17.24 2.08 12.72
N ILE A 79 -17.85 3.23 12.45
CA ILE A 79 -19.25 3.36 11.98
C ILE A 79 -19.50 2.45 10.76
N ASP A 80 -18.57 2.44 9.81
CA ASP A 80 -18.73 1.72 8.54
C ASP A 80 -18.63 0.19 8.68
N LYS A 81 -18.07 -0.28 9.81
CA LYS A 81 -17.66 -1.69 10.01
C LYS A 81 -18.41 -2.37 11.14
N LYS A 82 -19.03 -1.59 12.02
CA LYS A 82 -19.70 -2.09 13.22
C LYS A 82 -20.74 -3.17 12.92
N ASN A 83 -21.58 -2.95 11.90
CA ASN A 83 -22.63 -3.91 11.54
C ASN A 83 -22.04 -5.24 11.06
N MET A 84 -20.98 -5.19 10.25
CA MET A 84 -20.27 -6.39 9.78
C MET A 84 -19.75 -7.24 10.96
N PHE A 85 -19.08 -6.61 11.93
CA PHE A 85 -18.56 -7.33 13.10
C PHE A 85 -19.65 -7.79 14.07
N GLN A 86 -20.77 -7.08 14.17
CA GLN A 86 -21.92 -7.52 14.96
C GLN A 86 -22.54 -8.79 14.38
N GLU A 87 -22.69 -8.86 13.06
CA GLU A 87 -23.27 -10.01 12.36
C GLU A 87 -22.33 -11.21 12.25
N ALA A 88 -21.02 -11.00 12.32
CA ALA A 88 -20.04 -12.07 12.23
C ALA A 88 -20.26 -13.14 13.32
N THR A 89 -20.10 -14.40 12.95
CA THR A 89 -20.06 -15.54 13.90
C THR A 89 -18.64 -16.09 14.04
N ALA A 90 -17.82 -15.95 12.99
CA ALA A 90 -16.45 -16.42 12.96
C ALA A 90 -15.49 -15.35 12.39
N ILE A 91 -14.30 -15.26 12.96
CA ILE A 91 -13.21 -14.39 12.52
C ILE A 91 -12.01 -15.27 12.17
N ILE A 92 -11.55 -15.22 10.91
CA ILE A 92 -10.31 -15.91 10.50
C ILE A 92 -9.17 -14.90 10.58
N CYS A 93 -8.18 -15.17 11.43
CA CYS A 93 -7.06 -14.25 11.68
C CYS A 93 -5.84 -14.59 10.82
N LEU A 94 -5.53 -13.71 9.86
CA LEU A 94 -4.28 -13.67 9.10
C LEU A 94 -3.30 -12.69 9.76
N THR A 95 -2.97 -12.95 11.02
CA THR A 95 -2.12 -12.11 11.89
C THR A 95 -1.01 -12.96 12.51
N CYS A 96 -0.03 -12.35 13.20
CA CYS A 96 0.85 -13.09 14.12
C CYS A 96 0.08 -13.58 15.36
N GLU A 97 0.73 -14.34 16.27
CA GLU A 97 0.11 -14.84 17.50
C GLU A 97 -0.37 -13.70 18.42
N ASP A 98 0.43 -12.66 18.64
CA ASP A 98 0.00 -11.48 19.42
C ASP A 98 -1.22 -10.79 18.82
N GLY A 99 -1.31 -10.74 17.48
CA GLY A 99 -2.45 -10.19 16.77
C GLY A 99 -3.70 -11.07 16.89
N PHE A 100 -3.51 -12.40 16.99
CA PHE A 100 -4.58 -13.34 17.25
C PHE A 100 -5.11 -13.21 18.69
N GLU A 101 -4.23 -13.12 19.69
CA GLU A 101 -4.62 -12.93 21.10
C GLU A 101 -5.37 -11.61 21.30
N THR A 102 -4.93 -10.56 20.59
CA THR A 102 -5.65 -9.28 20.55
C THR A 102 -7.04 -9.44 19.92
N ALA A 103 -7.14 -10.13 18.79
CA ALA A 103 -8.43 -10.40 18.13
C ALA A 103 -9.35 -11.25 19.01
N GLU A 104 -8.84 -12.26 19.71
CA GLU A 104 -9.60 -13.08 20.66
C GLU A 104 -10.13 -12.24 21.83
N SER A 105 -9.31 -11.33 22.36
CA SER A 105 -9.72 -10.40 23.41
C SER A 105 -10.79 -9.40 22.94
N VAL A 106 -10.68 -8.89 21.72
CA VAL A 106 -11.59 -7.90 21.14
C VAL A 106 -12.90 -8.53 20.64
N PHE A 107 -12.84 -9.73 20.05
CA PHE A 107 -13.98 -10.49 19.52
C PHE A 107 -14.31 -11.69 20.40
N ASN A 108 -14.30 -11.49 21.72
CA ASN A 108 -14.50 -12.53 22.72
C ASN A 108 -15.86 -13.25 22.65
N ASP A 109 -16.84 -12.68 21.94
CA ASP A 109 -18.16 -13.26 21.69
C ASP A 109 -18.21 -14.08 20.39
N LYS A 110 -17.11 -14.14 19.63
CA LYS A 110 -17.02 -14.77 18.32
C LYS A 110 -16.07 -15.96 18.33
N LYS A 111 -16.22 -16.84 17.35
CA LYS A 111 -15.26 -17.91 17.08
C LYS A 111 -14.05 -17.34 16.35
N VAL A 112 -12.93 -17.15 17.04
CA VAL A 112 -11.70 -16.61 16.45
C VAL A 112 -10.76 -17.76 16.07
N ILE A 113 -10.30 -17.78 14.82
CA ILE A 113 -9.52 -18.89 14.25
C ILE A 113 -8.09 -18.43 13.97
N LYS A 114 -7.14 -19.07 14.65
CA LYS A 114 -5.70 -18.92 14.38
C LYS A 114 -5.27 -19.80 13.21
N VAL A 115 -4.47 -19.24 12.29
CA VAL A 115 -3.90 -19.97 11.15
C VAL A 115 -2.37 -20.00 11.13
N VAL A 116 -1.71 -19.30 12.06
CA VAL A 116 -0.25 -19.14 12.08
C VAL A 116 0.36 -19.61 13.39
N LYS A 117 1.67 -19.86 13.32
CA LYS A 117 2.55 -20.08 14.46
C LYS A 117 3.67 -19.06 14.43
N THR A 118 3.90 -18.36 15.54
CA THR A 118 4.97 -17.35 15.63
C THR A 118 6.23 -17.97 16.18
N ILE A 119 7.32 -17.89 15.41
CA ILE A 119 8.53 -18.67 15.65
C ILE A 119 9.71 -17.83 16.15
N GLY A 120 9.58 -16.50 16.14
CA GLY A 120 10.54 -15.60 16.78
C GLY A 120 10.65 -14.25 16.09
N VAL A 121 11.81 -13.61 16.25
CA VAL A 121 12.12 -12.29 15.70
C VAL A 121 13.14 -12.42 14.59
N GLY A 122 12.93 -11.65 13.53
CA GLY A 122 13.75 -11.65 12.33
C GLY A 122 13.95 -10.28 11.75
N ASN A 123 14.75 -10.27 10.68
CA ASN A 123 15.11 -9.11 9.88
C ASN A 123 14.70 -9.32 8.42
N PHE A 124 14.70 -8.25 7.65
CA PHE A 124 14.51 -8.29 6.20
C PHE A 124 15.85 -8.05 5.51
N THR A 125 16.20 -8.88 4.54
CA THR A 125 17.38 -8.68 3.68
C THR A 125 16.95 -8.48 2.24
N MET A 126 17.69 -7.66 1.49
CA MET A 126 17.34 -7.30 0.10
C MET A 126 17.43 -8.50 -0.85
N ASP A 127 18.30 -9.46 -0.55
CA ASP A 127 18.63 -10.62 -1.37
C ASP A 127 17.76 -11.84 -1.07
N ARG A 128 17.37 -12.04 0.20
CA ARG A 128 16.68 -13.24 0.69
C ARG A 128 15.29 -12.96 1.28
N GLY A 129 14.91 -11.69 1.41
CA GLY A 129 13.65 -11.28 2.01
C GLY A 129 13.65 -11.48 3.54
N PRO A 130 12.51 -11.85 4.15
CA PRO A 130 12.43 -12.05 5.59
C PRO A 130 13.21 -13.30 6.05
N ILE A 131 14.04 -13.15 7.07
CA ILE A 131 14.81 -14.23 7.69
C ILE A 131 14.63 -14.24 9.21
N LEU A 132 14.60 -15.43 9.81
CA LEU A 132 14.55 -15.58 11.27
C LEU A 132 15.97 -15.52 11.85
N THR A 133 16.24 -14.60 12.78
CA THR A 133 17.57 -14.42 13.39
C THR A 133 17.58 -14.76 14.89
N ALA A 134 16.45 -14.54 15.57
CA ALA A 134 16.25 -14.86 16.97
C ALA A 134 15.00 -15.74 17.15
N PRO A 135 15.14 -17.08 16.99
CA PRO A 135 14.07 -18.03 17.25
C PRO A 135 13.60 -18.03 18.71
N PHE A 136 12.34 -18.39 18.95
CA PHE A 136 11.84 -18.64 20.30
C PHE A 136 12.34 -19.98 20.84
N GLU A 137 12.46 -20.11 22.16
CA GLU A 137 13.04 -21.28 22.82
C GLU A 137 12.40 -22.60 22.42
N TRP A 138 11.07 -22.62 22.27
CA TRP A 138 10.33 -23.83 21.91
C TRP A 138 10.66 -24.37 20.50
N THR A 139 11.28 -23.55 19.64
CA THR A 139 11.69 -23.97 18.29
C THR A 139 12.91 -24.89 18.29
N GLY A 140 13.69 -24.93 19.39
CA GLY A 140 14.93 -25.70 19.48
C GLY A 140 16.06 -25.19 18.57
N LEU A 141 15.93 -23.98 18.01
CA LEU A 141 16.93 -23.35 17.15
C LEU A 141 17.75 -22.32 17.93
N GLU A 142 19.05 -22.25 17.64
CA GLU A 142 19.93 -21.23 18.18
C GLU A 142 19.81 -19.91 17.41
N GLN A 143 20.28 -18.81 18.01
CA GLN A 143 20.37 -17.54 17.30
C GLN A 143 21.38 -17.62 16.16
N ASN A 144 21.02 -17.06 15.00
CA ASN A 144 21.85 -17.12 13.81
C ASN A 144 21.88 -15.75 13.10
N ASN A 145 23.08 -15.19 12.99
CA ASN A 145 23.30 -13.89 12.34
C ASN A 145 23.06 -13.93 10.82
N GLN A 146 23.22 -15.08 10.18
CA GLN A 146 22.88 -15.25 8.76
C GLN A 146 21.37 -15.46 8.53
N GLY A 147 20.66 -15.84 9.59
CA GLY A 147 19.24 -16.14 9.65
C GLY A 147 18.82 -17.40 8.91
N TYR A 148 17.66 -17.92 9.29
CA TYR A 148 17.03 -19.09 8.69
C TYR A 148 15.99 -18.68 7.64
N SER A 149 15.94 -19.42 6.54
CA SER A 149 14.96 -19.22 5.47
C SER A 149 13.61 -19.87 5.80
N PHE A 150 12.53 -19.39 5.20
CA PHE A 150 11.19 -19.93 5.45
C PHE A 150 11.02 -21.40 5.04
N PRO A 151 11.53 -21.87 3.88
CA PRO A 151 11.46 -23.28 3.52
C PRO A 151 12.17 -24.18 4.54
N GLU A 152 13.35 -23.77 5.01
CA GLU A 152 14.12 -24.52 6.02
C GLU A 152 13.37 -24.60 7.36
N LEU A 153 12.77 -23.48 7.78
CA LEU A 153 12.01 -23.41 9.03
C LEU A 153 10.73 -24.23 8.96
N ALA A 154 10.03 -24.18 7.82
CA ALA A 154 8.83 -24.96 7.57
C ALA A 154 9.09 -26.46 7.67
N GLU A 155 10.17 -26.95 7.06
CA GLU A 155 10.55 -28.36 7.12
C GLU A 155 10.89 -28.78 8.56
N LYS A 156 11.71 -27.99 9.27
CA LYS A 156 12.16 -28.31 10.64
C LYS A 156 11.05 -28.27 11.67
N LEU A 157 10.11 -27.34 11.54
CA LEU A 157 9.03 -27.12 12.52
C LEU A 157 7.71 -27.77 12.10
N HIS A 158 7.69 -28.48 10.97
CA HIS A 158 6.47 -29.05 10.37
C HIS A 158 5.37 -27.99 10.13
N LEU A 159 5.78 -26.82 9.65
CA LEU A 159 4.92 -25.70 9.30
C LEU A 159 4.85 -25.54 7.77
N TYR A 160 4.00 -24.63 7.31
CA TYR A 160 3.87 -24.33 5.88
C TYR A 160 4.64 -23.04 5.55
N PRO A 161 5.54 -23.08 4.53
CA PRO A 161 6.38 -21.94 4.17
C PRO A 161 5.65 -20.86 3.37
N THR A 162 4.48 -21.21 2.82
CA THR A 162 3.69 -20.34 1.95
C THR A 162 2.26 -20.22 2.49
N PHE A 163 1.54 -19.22 1.95
CA PHE A 163 0.10 -19.14 2.11
C PHE A 163 -0.61 -20.38 1.55
N PHE A 164 -1.93 -20.45 1.71
CA PHE A 164 -2.75 -21.52 1.12
C PHE A 164 -2.49 -21.60 -0.39
N ASP A 165 -2.23 -22.81 -0.91
CA ASP A 165 -1.83 -23.03 -2.31
C ASP A 165 -3.06 -23.00 -3.23
N ARG A 166 -2.91 -22.39 -4.41
CA ARG A 166 -3.89 -22.43 -5.51
C ARG A 166 -4.00 -23.83 -6.15
N LYS A 167 -3.02 -24.73 -5.98
CA LYS A 167 -3.15 -26.12 -6.43
C LYS A 167 -4.06 -26.98 -5.55
N GLU A 168 -4.32 -26.53 -4.31
CA GLU A 168 -5.25 -27.18 -3.36
C GLU A 168 -6.72 -26.77 -3.60
N ALA A 169 -6.97 -25.69 -4.36
CA ALA A 169 -8.29 -25.18 -4.69
C ALA A 169 -8.41 -25.02 -6.21
N ALA A 170 -9.20 -25.87 -6.86
CA ALA A 170 -9.30 -25.96 -8.31
C ALA A 170 -9.31 -24.60 -9.06
N GLU A 171 -8.44 -24.51 -10.07
CA GLU A 171 -8.50 -23.72 -11.31
C GLU A 171 -9.12 -22.30 -11.24
N ASP A 172 -8.31 -21.32 -10.87
CA ASP A 172 -8.46 -19.95 -11.38
C ASP A 172 -7.33 -19.66 -12.38
N ASN A 173 -7.70 -19.59 -13.67
CA ASN A 173 -6.84 -19.57 -14.85
C ASN A 173 -6.07 -18.23 -15.02
N THR A 174 -5.25 -17.86 -14.03
CA THR A 174 -4.52 -16.56 -13.98
C THR A 174 -3.02 -16.68 -14.22
N ASP A 175 -2.50 -17.90 -14.44
CA ASP A 175 -1.10 -18.14 -14.85
C ASP A 175 -0.92 -18.22 -16.37
N GLU A 176 -1.99 -18.05 -17.16
CA GLU A 176 -1.87 -17.89 -18.60
C GLU A 176 -1.22 -16.53 -18.91
N ASN A 177 -0.09 -16.58 -19.63
CA ASN A 177 0.53 -15.39 -20.19
C ASN A 177 -0.13 -15.07 -21.53
N ILE A 178 -0.54 -13.82 -21.69
CA ILE A 178 -1.05 -13.29 -22.95
C ILE A 178 0.04 -12.57 -23.72
N SER A 179 -0.04 -12.62 -25.04
CA SER A 179 0.87 -11.89 -25.93
C SER A 179 0.28 -10.53 -26.28
N LEU A 180 1.09 -9.48 -26.17
CA LEU A 180 0.70 -8.12 -26.51
C LEU A 180 1.87 -7.37 -27.16
N THR A 181 1.61 -6.21 -27.75
CA THR A 181 2.63 -5.39 -28.40
C THR A 181 2.66 -4.01 -27.76
N ILE A 182 3.81 -3.60 -27.21
CA ILE A 182 4.01 -2.26 -26.65
C ILE A 182 5.11 -1.56 -27.45
N ASN A 183 4.82 -0.37 -28.00
CA ASN A 183 5.77 0.39 -28.83
C ASN A 183 6.42 -0.45 -29.96
N ASN A 184 5.60 -1.24 -30.68
CA ASN A 184 6.03 -2.18 -31.73
C ASN A 184 6.92 -3.36 -31.25
N LYS A 185 7.10 -3.54 -29.93
CA LYS A 185 7.82 -4.67 -29.35
C LYS A 185 6.82 -5.72 -28.84
N LYS A 186 7.02 -6.99 -29.21
CA LYS A 186 6.25 -8.10 -28.63
C LYS A 186 6.64 -8.27 -27.16
N CYS A 187 5.63 -8.33 -26.31
CA CYS A 187 5.72 -8.42 -24.87
C CYS A 187 4.76 -9.49 -24.35
N THR A 188 5.07 -10.05 -23.19
CA THR A 188 4.20 -10.98 -22.48
C THR A 188 3.73 -10.34 -21.17
N ALA A 189 2.49 -10.63 -20.79
CA ALA A 189 1.92 -10.21 -19.52
C ALA A 189 1.01 -11.29 -18.96
N ARG A 190 0.81 -11.31 -17.65
CA ARG A 190 -0.14 -12.22 -17.02
C ARG A 190 -1.56 -11.69 -17.17
N ILE A 191 -2.52 -12.59 -17.33
CA ILE A 191 -3.95 -12.23 -17.26
C ILE A 191 -4.23 -11.53 -15.92
N GLY A 192 -5.01 -10.45 -15.97
CA GLY A 192 -5.37 -9.64 -14.81
C GLY A 192 -4.40 -8.49 -14.49
N MET A 193 -3.24 -8.42 -15.14
CA MET A 193 -2.37 -7.25 -15.03
C MET A 193 -3.00 -6.00 -15.67
N THR A 194 -2.62 -4.84 -15.17
CA THR A 194 -2.86 -3.56 -15.86
C THR A 194 -1.80 -3.30 -16.92
N ILE A 195 -2.06 -2.38 -17.86
CA ILE A 195 -1.06 -1.97 -18.85
C ILE A 195 0.21 -1.45 -18.17
N MET A 196 0.09 -0.72 -17.04
CA MET A 196 1.23 -0.22 -16.28
C MET A 196 2.09 -1.38 -15.76
N GLN A 197 1.48 -2.37 -15.11
CA GLN A 197 2.19 -3.55 -14.61
C GLN A 197 2.85 -4.35 -15.73
N ALA A 198 2.18 -4.48 -16.88
CA ALA A 198 2.77 -5.11 -18.06
C ALA A 198 3.96 -4.32 -18.62
N CYS A 199 3.90 -2.97 -18.60
CA CYS A 199 5.03 -2.13 -18.98
C CYS A 199 6.21 -2.32 -18.02
N GLU A 200 5.97 -2.29 -16.70
CA GLU A 200 7.00 -2.48 -15.67
C GLU A 200 7.69 -3.86 -15.80
N ALA A 201 6.91 -4.93 -15.97
CA ALA A 201 7.43 -6.28 -16.19
C ALA A 201 8.31 -6.39 -17.46
N ASN A 202 8.08 -5.53 -18.45
CA ASN A 202 8.84 -5.47 -19.69
C ASN A 202 9.90 -4.35 -19.71
N SER A 203 10.20 -3.75 -18.55
CA SER A 203 11.17 -2.65 -18.38
C SER A 203 10.85 -1.39 -19.20
N ILE A 204 9.57 -1.14 -19.46
CA ILE A 204 9.08 0.06 -20.15
C ILE A 204 8.58 1.04 -19.09
N LYS A 205 9.25 2.20 -18.99
CA LYS A 205 8.85 3.25 -18.04
C LYS A 205 7.70 4.08 -18.59
N VAL A 206 6.61 4.15 -17.83
CA VAL A 206 5.47 5.03 -18.12
C VAL A 206 5.39 6.11 -17.04
N PRO A 207 5.36 7.41 -17.39
CA PRO A 207 5.30 8.50 -16.42
C PRO A 207 4.06 8.44 -15.54
N HIS A 208 4.22 8.66 -14.23
CA HIS A 208 3.11 8.66 -13.27
C HIS A 208 3.46 9.45 -12.00
N LEU A 209 2.43 9.94 -11.31
CA LEU A 209 2.54 10.56 -9.97
C LEU A 209 1.55 9.97 -8.95
N CYS A 210 0.45 9.35 -9.41
CA CYS A 210 -0.55 8.78 -8.50
C CYS A 210 -0.47 7.26 -8.41
N TYR A 211 0.16 6.58 -9.36
CA TYR A 211 0.32 5.12 -9.32
C TYR A 211 1.45 4.75 -8.37
N GLU A 212 1.26 3.68 -7.60
CA GLU A 212 2.23 3.05 -6.71
C GLU A 212 1.88 1.57 -6.67
N ALA A 213 2.86 0.67 -6.70
CA ALA A 213 2.59 -0.76 -6.85
C ALA A 213 1.76 -1.35 -5.70
N ASP A 214 1.99 -0.84 -4.48
CA ASP A 214 1.29 -1.26 -3.25
C ASP A 214 -0.08 -0.57 -3.04
N LEU A 215 -0.52 0.32 -3.95
CA LEU A 215 -1.78 1.06 -3.82
C LEU A 215 -2.75 0.73 -4.95
N THR A 216 -4.03 0.73 -4.63
CA THR A 216 -5.11 0.56 -5.60
C THR A 216 -5.02 1.65 -6.69
N PRO A 217 -5.10 1.31 -7.99
CA PRO A 217 -5.05 2.30 -9.06
C PRO A 217 -6.22 3.28 -9.03
N ASP A 218 -5.90 4.57 -9.19
CA ASP A 218 -6.88 5.67 -9.09
C ASP A 218 -7.01 6.48 -10.39
N ALA A 219 -6.03 6.36 -11.31
CA ALA A 219 -5.99 7.06 -12.60
C ALA A 219 -6.16 8.59 -12.54
N ASN A 220 -5.93 9.20 -11.38
CA ASN A 220 -6.22 10.61 -11.11
C ASN A 220 -5.25 11.59 -11.79
N CYS A 221 -3.94 11.33 -11.78
CA CYS A 221 -2.95 12.26 -12.36
C CYS A 221 -2.92 12.30 -13.90
N ARG A 222 -3.50 11.30 -14.58
CA ARG A 222 -3.52 11.15 -16.04
C ARG A 222 -2.16 11.19 -16.77
N LEU A 223 -1.02 11.18 -16.07
CA LEU A 223 0.30 11.15 -16.74
C LEU A 223 0.57 9.83 -17.47
N CYS A 224 -0.02 8.75 -16.96
CA CYS A 224 0.17 7.39 -17.46
C CYS A 224 -0.72 7.04 -18.66
N LEU A 225 -1.28 8.05 -19.35
CA LEU A 225 -2.08 7.84 -20.55
C LEU A 225 -1.27 7.14 -21.64
N CYS A 226 -1.93 6.24 -22.35
CA CYS A 226 -1.42 5.49 -23.48
C CYS A 226 -2.52 5.35 -24.55
N LYS A 227 -2.09 5.12 -25.79
CA LYS A 227 -2.99 4.79 -26.89
C LYS A 227 -3.10 3.29 -27.04
N VAL A 228 -4.30 2.83 -27.34
CA VAL A 228 -4.58 1.42 -27.64
C VAL A 228 -5.21 1.38 -29.01
N LYS A 229 -4.68 0.54 -29.91
CA LYS A 229 -5.21 0.42 -31.26
C LYS A 229 -6.66 -0.04 -31.24
N GLY A 230 -7.52 0.68 -31.94
CA GLY A 230 -8.96 0.44 -31.99
C GLY A 230 -9.76 1.23 -30.96
N GLU A 231 -9.12 1.77 -29.91
CA GLU A 231 -9.74 2.69 -28.97
C GLU A 231 -9.62 4.13 -29.49
N LYS A 232 -10.68 4.93 -29.35
CA LYS A 232 -10.67 6.34 -29.77
C LYS A 232 -10.06 7.26 -28.73
N GLU A 233 -10.16 6.89 -27.45
CA GLU A 233 -9.71 7.71 -26.33
C GLU A 233 -8.37 7.25 -25.78
N LEU A 234 -7.63 8.17 -25.17
CA LEU A 234 -6.45 7.85 -24.39
C LEU A 234 -6.87 7.17 -23.09
N VAL A 235 -6.32 5.99 -22.82
CA VAL A 235 -6.66 5.19 -21.64
C VAL A 235 -5.55 5.29 -20.59
N PRO A 236 -5.88 5.28 -19.28
CA PRO A 236 -4.87 5.28 -18.23
C PRO A 236 -4.25 3.90 -18.10
N SER A 237 -2.93 3.78 -18.30
CA SER A 237 -2.25 2.48 -18.20
C SER A 237 -2.38 1.85 -16.80
N CYS A 238 -2.44 2.65 -15.75
CA CYS A 238 -2.49 2.15 -14.38
C CYS A 238 -3.80 1.43 -14.01
N ALA A 239 -4.91 1.69 -14.71
CA ALA A 239 -6.23 1.15 -14.38
C ALA A 239 -6.84 0.31 -15.51
N THR A 240 -6.21 0.28 -16.68
CA THR A 240 -6.71 -0.47 -17.84
C THR A 240 -6.12 -1.88 -17.82
N PRO A 241 -6.93 -2.95 -17.78
CA PRO A 241 -6.43 -4.33 -17.84
C PRO A 241 -5.88 -4.66 -19.23
N VAL A 242 -4.86 -5.51 -19.29
CA VAL A 242 -4.32 -6.01 -20.56
C VAL A 242 -5.24 -7.06 -21.19
N ARG A 243 -5.22 -7.15 -22.52
CA ARG A 243 -5.96 -8.13 -23.32
C ARG A 243 -5.03 -8.81 -24.33
N GLU A 244 -5.38 -10.02 -24.74
CA GLU A 244 -4.63 -10.76 -25.76
C GLU A 244 -4.58 -9.96 -27.08
N ASN A 245 -3.42 -9.96 -27.74
CA ASN A 245 -3.14 -9.21 -28.97
C ASN A 245 -3.36 -7.70 -28.89
N MET A 246 -3.33 -7.11 -27.69
CA MET A 246 -3.46 -5.67 -27.50
C MET A 246 -2.22 -4.94 -28.05
N GLU A 247 -2.44 -3.90 -28.86
CA GLU A 247 -1.38 -3.03 -29.38
C GLU A 247 -1.42 -1.68 -28.66
N ILE A 248 -0.36 -1.37 -27.92
CA ILE A 248 -0.25 -0.24 -27.00
C ILE A 248 0.89 0.68 -27.43
N ILE A 249 0.63 1.98 -27.46
CA ILE A 249 1.64 3.02 -27.68
C ILE A 249 1.72 3.85 -26.40
N THR A 250 2.91 3.91 -25.82
CA THR A 250 3.18 4.63 -24.55
C THR A 250 3.95 5.92 -24.77
N GLN A 251 4.48 6.14 -25.97
CA GLN A 251 5.26 7.32 -26.36
C GLN A 251 4.88 7.72 -27.78
N ASP A 252 4.39 8.94 -27.93
CA ASP A 252 4.24 9.65 -29.19
C ASP A 252 4.04 11.15 -28.92
N ASP A 253 4.02 11.96 -29.98
CA ASP A 253 3.93 13.42 -29.87
C ASP A 253 2.65 13.90 -29.16
N GLU A 254 1.52 13.22 -29.35
CA GLU A 254 0.25 13.57 -28.71
C GLU A 254 0.28 13.29 -27.21
N LEU A 255 0.79 12.12 -26.81
CA LEU A 255 0.97 11.73 -25.42
C LEU A 255 1.98 12.63 -24.72
N GLU A 256 3.09 12.97 -25.37
CA GLU A 256 4.07 13.90 -24.83
C GLU A 256 3.48 15.30 -24.63
N HIS A 257 2.73 15.80 -25.62
CA HIS A 257 2.05 17.08 -25.51
C HIS A 257 1.03 17.10 -24.36
N ALA A 258 0.20 16.06 -24.25
CA ALA A 258 -0.77 15.93 -23.17
C ALA A 258 -0.09 15.88 -21.80
N ARG A 259 1.00 15.13 -21.65
CA ARG A 259 1.78 15.03 -20.40
C ARG A 259 2.41 16.37 -20.02
N LYS A 260 2.95 17.13 -20.98
CA LYS A 260 3.45 18.50 -20.73
C LYS A 260 2.36 19.41 -20.18
N ILE A 261 1.16 19.40 -20.78
CA ILE A 261 0.01 20.17 -20.29
C ILE A 261 -0.34 19.77 -18.85
N LEU A 262 -0.43 18.47 -18.56
CA LEU A 262 -0.78 17.98 -17.23
C LEU A 262 0.25 18.38 -16.16
N LEU A 263 1.54 18.32 -16.50
CA LEU A 263 2.62 18.76 -15.61
C LEU A 263 2.59 20.29 -15.40
N GLU A 264 2.35 21.08 -16.45
CA GLU A 264 2.19 22.53 -16.32
C GLU A 264 0.98 22.89 -15.45
N LEU A 265 -0.14 22.18 -15.57
CA LEU A 265 -1.31 22.37 -14.70
C LEU A 265 -1.01 21.99 -13.25
N ALA A 266 -0.26 20.91 -13.02
CA ALA A 266 0.18 20.51 -11.68
C ALA A 266 1.14 21.55 -11.05
N LEU A 267 1.98 22.21 -11.85
CA LEU A 267 2.82 23.32 -11.41
C LEU A 267 2.04 24.63 -11.22
N ALA A 268 0.93 24.81 -11.92
CA ALA A 268 0.07 25.99 -11.79
C ALA A 268 -0.90 25.91 -10.61
N SER A 269 -1.13 24.72 -10.04
CA SER A 269 -2.07 24.52 -8.94
C SER A 269 -1.71 25.32 -7.69
N HIS A 270 -0.43 25.53 -7.42
CA HIS A 270 0.13 26.31 -6.30
C HIS A 270 1.57 26.77 -6.60
N GLU A 271 2.10 27.66 -5.77
CA GLU A 271 3.48 28.13 -5.85
C GLU A 271 4.47 27.11 -5.25
N HIS A 272 5.08 26.30 -6.11
CA HIS A 272 6.09 25.31 -5.71
C HIS A 272 7.49 25.95 -5.59
N ASN A 273 7.99 26.14 -4.36
CA ASN A 273 9.36 26.60 -4.14
C ASN A 273 10.32 25.41 -3.97
N CYS A 274 10.83 24.87 -5.07
CA CYS A 274 11.72 23.71 -5.07
C CYS A 274 13.08 23.96 -4.38
N LEU A 275 13.57 25.21 -4.34
CA LEU A 275 14.88 25.55 -3.74
C LEU A 275 14.89 25.39 -2.22
N THR A 276 13.75 25.63 -1.58
CA THR A 276 13.59 25.52 -0.12
C THR A 276 12.80 24.27 0.28
N CYS A 277 12.42 23.44 -0.69
CA CYS A 277 11.64 22.23 -0.46
C CYS A 277 12.54 21.12 0.06
N SER A 278 12.18 20.54 1.20
CA SER A 278 12.87 19.41 1.82
C SER A 278 12.98 18.18 0.92
N LYS A 279 11.92 17.88 0.14
CA LYS A 279 11.85 16.80 -0.85
C LYS A 279 12.60 17.11 -2.16
N GLY A 280 13.01 18.36 -2.37
CA GLY A 280 13.82 18.79 -3.52
C GLY A 280 15.31 18.43 -3.40
N ASN A 281 15.75 18.08 -2.19
CA ASN A 281 17.07 17.55 -1.87
C ASN A 281 16.95 16.05 -1.51
N PRO A 282 18.05 15.29 -1.50
CA PRO A 282 18.02 13.90 -1.04
C PRO A 282 17.46 13.82 0.38
N CYS A 283 16.32 13.16 0.56
CA CYS A 283 15.72 12.90 1.86
C CYS A 283 15.39 11.41 2.03
N ILE A 284 15.14 10.99 3.28
CA ILE A 284 14.85 9.59 3.62
C ILE A 284 13.56 9.10 2.92
N ALA A 285 12.61 10.01 2.69
CA ALA A 285 11.36 9.74 1.98
C ALA A 285 11.49 9.79 0.44
N GLY A 286 12.70 9.84 -0.11
CA GLY A 286 12.98 9.83 -1.54
C GLY A 286 12.88 11.20 -2.24
N ASN A 287 13.39 11.26 -3.47
CA ASN A 287 13.42 12.49 -4.27
C ASN A 287 12.02 12.90 -4.78
N CYS A 288 11.84 14.18 -5.07
CA CYS A 288 10.61 14.69 -5.68
C CYS A 288 10.39 14.15 -7.11
N GLU A 289 9.36 13.32 -7.29
CA GLU A 289 8.97 12.74 -8.58
C GLU A 289 8.46 13.82 -9.54
N LEU A 290 7.69 14.80 -9.04
CA LEU A 290 7.19 15.92 -9.87
C LEU A 290 8.37 16.71 -10.47
N GLN A 291 9.38 17.02 -9.66
CA GLN A 291 10.55 17.76 -10.14
C GLN A 291 11.31 16.95 -11.20
N SER A 292 11.42 15.64 -11.02
CA SER A 292 12.09 14.74 -11.96
C SER A 292 11.36 14.74 -13.30
N LEU A 293 10.03 14.59 -13.29
CA LEU A 293 9.21 14.66 -14.51
C LEU A 293 9.26 16.03 -15.19
N VAL A 294 9.25 17.13 -14.44
CA VAL A 294 9.37 18.49 -15.01
C VAL A 294 10.70 18.67 -15.75
N ARG A 295 11.79 18.10 -15.22
CA ARG A 295 13.10 18.08 -15.89
C ARG A 295 13.10 17.18 -17.12
N ASP A 296 12.55 15.97 -17.01
CA ASP A 296 12.50 15.01 -18.12
C ASP A 296 11.72 15.55 -19.33
N TYR A 297 10.72 16.39 -19.09
CA TYR A 297 9.90 17.02 -20.14
C TYR A 297 10.38 18.43 -20.58
N ASP A 298 11.51 18.91 -20.04
CA ASP A 298 12.10 20.25 -20.28
C ASP A 298 11.10 21.41 -20.09
N ILE A 299 10.30 21.36 -19.01
CA ILE A 299 9.33 22.40 -18.69
C ILE A 299 10.03 23.51 -17.90
N LYS A 300 10.24 24.67 -18.52
CA LYS A 300 10.91 25.84 -17.91
C LYS A 300 9.95 26.83 -17.29
N GLU A 301 8.79 27.00 -17.91
CA GLU A 301 7.74 27.94 -17.49
C GLU A 301 6.37 27.33 -17.77
N THR A 302 5.36 27.76 -17.01
CA THR A 302 3.97 27.30 -17.17
C THR A 302 3.18 28.30 -18.01
N ARG A 303 2.39 27.81 -18.98
CA ARG A 303 1.46 28.66 -19.74
C ARG A 303 0.25 29.12 -18.92
N PHE A 304 -0.02 28.42 -17.81
CA PHE A 304 -1.16 28.67 -16.93
C PHE A 304 -0.78 29.64 -15.81
N GLN A 305 -1.74 30.48 -15.42
CA GLN A 305 -1.56 31.37 -14.28
C GLN A 305 -1.48 30.55 -12.99
N GLN A 306 -0.38 30.72 -12.25
CA GLN A 306 -0.21 30.07 -10.95
C GLN A 306 -1.22 30.59 -9.92
N ASN A 307 -1.78 29.68 -9.15
CA ASN A 307 -2.54 30.03 -7.96
C ASN A 307 -1.59 30.57 -6.87
N LYS A 308 -1.77 31.83 -6.50
CA LYS A 308 -0.99 32.52 -5.46
C LYS A 308 -1.65 32.47 -4.09
N GLU A 309 -2.82 31.84 -3.96
CA GLU A 309 -3.47 31.63 -2.68
C GLU A 309 -2.59 30.74 -1.80
N LYS A 310 -2.16 31.28 -0.67
CA LYS A 310 -1.36 30.55 0.33
C LYS A 310 -2.29 29.89 1.33
N LEU A 311 -2.29 28.57 1.31
CA LEU A 311 -2.99 27.74 2.27
C LEU A 311 -2.13 27.55 3.53
N PRO A 312 -2.76 27.44 4.72
CA PRO A 312 -2.04 27.27 5.98
C PRO A 312 -1.30 25.93 6.00
N VAL A 313 -0.03 25.97 6.43
CA VAL A 313 0.81 24.79 6.65
C VAL A 313 0.49 24.20 8.02
N ASP A 314 0.22 22.89 8.08
CA ASP A 314 0.00 22.18 9.33
C ASP A 314 1.32 21.58 9.85
N THR A 315 1.84 22.17 10.92
CA THR A 315 3.05 21.73 11.66
C THR A 315 2.71 21.11 13.02
N SER A 316 1.42 20.86 13.27
CA SER A 316 0.89 20.45 14.58
C SER A 316 1.33 19.05 15.01
N SER A 317 1.60 18.17 14.05
CA SER A 317 2.10 16.82 14.34
C SER A 317 3.54 16.88 14.85
N PRO A 318 3.91 16.03 15.83
CA PRO A 318 5.29 15.93 16.30
C PRO A 318 6.24 15.34 15.26
N VAL A 319 5.75 14.60 14.25
CA VAL A 319 6.59 13.80 13.35
C VAL A 319 6.49 14.17 11.87
N LEU A 320 5.52 14.98 11.47
CA LEU A 320 5.29 15.32 10.08
C LEU A 320 4.81 16.77 9.92
N VAL A 321 5.02 17.30 8.71
CA VAL A 321 4.54 18.60 8.27
C VAL A 321 3.69 18.40 7.03
N TYR A 322 2.51 19.02 6.99
CA TYR A 322 1.66 19.05 5.82
C TYR A 322 1.59 20.47 5.24
N ASP A 323 2.18 20.63 4.05
CA ASP A 323 2.13 21.84 3.25
C ASP A 323 1.21 21.62 2.04
N PRO A 324 -0.07 22.06 2.11
CA PRO A 324 -1.00 21.92 0.99
C PRO A 324 -0.56 22.66 -0.27
N ASN A 325 0.30 23.68 -0.16
CA ASN A 325 0.79 24.46 -1.31
C ASN A 325 1.76 23.66 -2.21
N LYS A 326 2.23 22.49 -1.76
CA LYS A 326 3.07 21.58 -2.57
C LYS A 326 2.30 20.37 -3.08
N CYS A 327 0.99 20.31 -2.80
CA CYS A 327 0.13 19.19 -3.15
C CYS A 327 -0.30 19.26 -4.62
N VAL A 328 -0.16 18.13 -5.31
CA VAL A 328 -0.69 17.92 -6.68
C VAL A 328 -1.97 17.09 -6.69
N SER A 329 -2.59 16.91 -5.52
CA SER A 329 -3.84 16.17 -5.34
C SER A 329 -3.84 14.75 -5.95
N CYS A 330 -2.70 14.05 -5.93
CA CYS A 330 -2.55 12.71 -6.51
C CYS A 330 -3.26 11.59 -5.73
N GLY A 331 -3.62 11.84 -4.47
CA GLY A 331 -4.35 10.90 -3.63
C GLY A 331 -3.53 9.73 -3.09
N ARG A 332 -2.22 9.63 -3.36
CA ARG A 332 -1.36 8.56 -2.81
C ARG A 332 -1.38 8.55 -1.28
N CYS A 333 -1.32 9.72 -0.64
CA CYS A 333 -1.35 9.81 0.82
C CYS A 333 -2.68 9.34 1.43
N VAL A 334 -3.81 9.62 0.77
CA VAL A 334 -5.15 9.17 1.17
C VAL A 334 -5.23 7.64 1.08
N ARG A 335 -4.83 7.07 -0.07
CA ARG A 335 -4.79 5.62 -0.28
C ARG A 335 -3.79 4.93 0.63
N ALA A 336 -2.58 5.45 0.81
CA ALA A 336 -1.61 4.91 1.76
C ALA A 336 -2.13 4.94 3.21
N CYS A 337 -2.82 6.01 3.62
CA CYS A 337 -3.44 6.08 4.94
C CYS A 337 -4.53 5.00 5.12
N LYS A 338 -5.27 4.67 4.06
CA LYS A 338 -6.36 3.70 4.06
C LYS A 338 -5.91 2.25 3.87
N GLU A 339 -5.00 2.01 2.94
CA GLU A 339 -4.65 0.68 2.42
C GLU A 339 -3.36 0.15 3.05
N VAL A 340 -2.36 1.03 3.23
CA VAL A 340 -1.09 0.65 3.85
C VAL A 340 -1.18 0.75 5.37
N ALA A 341 -1.55 1.92 5.88
CA ALA A 341 -1.66 2.18 7.32
C ALA A 341 -3.00 1.75 7.93
N CYS A 342 -4.01 1.43 7.12
CA CYS A 342 -5.33 0.98 7.57
C CYS A 342 -6.05 1.95 8.53
N GLN A 343 -5.67 3.22 8.57
CA GLN A 343 -6.24 4.22 9.48
C GLN A 343 -7.42 4.97 8.86
N ASN A 344 -7.40 5.18 7.55
CA ASN A 344 -8.40 5.97 6.82
C ASN A 344 -8.64 7.38 7.41
N ASN A 345 -7.60 7.99 7.98
CA ASN A 345 -7.68 9.30 8.64
C ASN A 345 -7.57 10.48 7.65
N LEU A 346 -7.02 10.24 6.46
CA LEU A 346 -6.90 11.25 5.39
C LEU A 346 -7.97 11.05 4.34
N SER A 347 -8.55 12.15 3.84
CA SER A 347 -9.47 12.14 2.70
C SER A 347 -9.39 13.46 1.92
N PHE A 348 -10.01 13.49 0.74
CA PHE A 348 -10.22 14.74 0.01
C PHE A 348 -11.45 15.47 0.54
N VAL A 349 -11.34 16.79 0.70
CA VAL A 349 -12.43 17.69 1.03
C VAL A 349 -12.57 18.78 -0.04
N ASN A 350 -13.70 19.49 -0.04
CA ASN A 350 -14.10 20.46 -1.06
C ASN A 350 -14.29 19.83 -2.46
N ARG A 351 -14.36 20.67 -3.50
CA ARG A 351 -14.59 20.27 -4.90
C ARG A 351 -13.85 21.20 -5.86
N GLY A 352 -13.58 20.70 -7.07
CA GLY A 352 -12.94 21.47 -8.14
C GLY A 352 -11.54 21.92 -7.76
N SER A 353 -11.17 23.16 -8.11
CA SER A 353 -9.87 23.74 -7.78
C SER A 353 -9.62 23.94 -6.28
N LYS A 354 -10.66 23.86 -5.44
CA LYS A 354 -10.55 23.98 -3.98
C LYS A 354 -10.30 22.64 -3.27
N THR A 355 -10.22 21.54 -4.03
CA THR A 355 -10.02 20.20 -3.48
C THR A 355 -8.67 20.13 -2.76
N CYS A 356 -8.69 19.75 -1.48
CA CYS A 356 -7.47 19.57 -0.69
C CYS A 356 -7.55 18.28 0.14
N VAL A 357 -6.39 17.80 0.60
CA VAL A 357 -6.32 16.65 1.52
C VAL A 357 -6.49 17.18 2.93
N ALA A 358 -7.32 16.51 3.72
CA ALA A 358 -7.56 16.88 5.10
C ALA A 358 -7.55 15.66 6.03
N ALA A 359 -7.11 15.87 7.27
CA ALA A 359 -7.13 14.86 8.33
C ALA A 359 -8.42 14.94 9.16
N GLY A 360 -8.97 13.79 9.57
CA GLY A 360 -9.97 13.69 10.65
C GLY A 360 -11.16 14.65 10.56
N ALA A 361 -11.77 14.79 9.38
CA ALA A 361 -12.84 15.76 9.08
C ALA A 361 -12.40 17.24 9.16
N ASN A 362 -11.31 17.58 8.47
CA ASN A 362 -10.75 18.93 8.39
C ASN A 362 -10.22 19.49 9.72
N LYS A 363 -9.65 18.59 10.53
CA LYS A 363 -8.88 18.92 11.73
C LYS A 363 -7.39 18.98 11.41
N LEU A 364 -6.63 19.59 12.33
CA LEU A 364 -5.18 19.48 12.34
C LEU A 364 -4.74 18.02 12.63
N PHE A 365 -3.55 17.64 12.17
CA PHE A 365 -3.04 16.29 12.34
C PHE A 365 -3.02 15.85 13.81
N ASN A 366 -2.61 16.72 14.74
CA ASN A 366 -2.58 16.41 16.19
C ASN A 366 -3.96 16.28 16.85
N GLN A 367 -5.02 16.75 16.20
CA GLN A 367 -6.41 16.68 16.65
C GLN A 367 -7.20 15.57 15.93
N SER A 368 -6.55 14.84 15.02
CA SER A 368 -7.13 13.76 14.23
C SER A 368 -6.83 12.39 14.84
N ALA A 369 -7.37 11.31 14.26
CA ALA A 369 -7.06 9.94 14.68
C ALA A 369 -5.72 9.44 14.09
N CYS A 370 -4.83 10.34 13.68
CA CYS A 370 -3.55 9.97 13.09
C CYS A 370 -2.65 9.28 14.12
N VAL A 371 -2.22 8.06 13.81
CA VAL A 371 -1.27 7.29 14.63
C VAL A 371 0.18 7.53 14.26
N THR A 372 0.49 8.56 13.45
CA THR A 372 1.89 8.98 13.25
C THR A 372 2.77 7.91 12.56
N CYS A 373 2.15 7.03 11.75
CA CYS A 373 2.84 5.91 11.06
C CYS A 373 3.70 6.30 9.84
N LEU A 374 3.67 7.56 9.41
CA LEU A 374 4.41 8.11 8.25
C LEU A 374 4.12 7.45 6.88
N ALA A 375 3.15 6.54 6.75
CA ALA A 375 2.82 5.93 5.46
C ALA A 375 2.47 6.98 4.37
N CYS A 376 1.80 8.06 4.76
CA CYS A 376 1.49 9.17 3.85
C CYS A 376 2.71 9.99 3.41
N VAL A 377 3.77 10.07 4.24
CA VAL A 377 5.03 10.75 3.94
C VAL A 377 5.79 9.98 2.87
N PHE A 378 5.97 8.67 3.07
CA PHE A 378 6.65 7.80 2.12
C PHE A 378 5.93 7.70 0.78
N ALA A 379 4.59 7.71 0.80
CA ALA A 379 3.80 7.66 -0.43
C ALA A 379 3.70 9.01 -1.19
N CYS A 380 4.12 10.13 -0.59
CA CYS A 380 3.96 11.44 -1.24
C CYS A 380 4.97 11.62 -2.38
N PRO A 381 4.53 11.90 -3.63
CA PRO A 381 5.46 12.11 -4.76
C PRO A 381 6.09 13.52 -4.77
N THR A 382 5.63 14.42 -3.91
CA THR A 382 6.08 15.81 -3.79
C THR A 382 6.48 16.11 -2.34
N GLY A 383 6.77 17.38 -2.04
CA GLY A 383 7.02 17.84 -0.66
C GLY A 383 5.76 18.26 0.10
N ALA A 384 4.58 17.77 -0.26
CA ALA A 384 3.33 18.17 0.38
C ALA A 384 3.17 17.60 1.79
N ILE A 385 3.49 16.32 1.98
CA ILE A 385 3.55 15.71 3.31
C ILE A 385 4.96 15.19 3.49
N THR A 386 5.69 15.78 4.42
CA THR A 386 7.06 15.37 4.73
C THR A 386 7.15 15.02 6.20
N GLU A 387 8.13 14.20 6.51
CA GLU A 387 8.62 14.04 7.86
C GLU A 387 8.96 15.41 8.48
N LYS A 388 8.88 15.47 9.80
CA LYS A 388 9.48 16.53 10.61
C LYS A 388 10.86 16.03 11.04
N ILE A 389 11.69 15.67 10.06
CA ILE A 389 13.11 15.45 10.33
C ILE A 389 13.74 16.82 10.56
N SER A 390 14.63 16.88 11.55
CA SER A 390 15.49 18.03 11.85
C SER A 390 16.15 18.54 10.58
N HIS A 391 15.57 19.56 9.94
CA HIS A 391 16.27 20.34 8.95
C HIS A 391 17.24 21.25 9.70
N PHE A 392 18.51 21.17 9.30
CA PHE A 392 19.64 22.00 9.70
C PHE A 392 19.23 23.33 10.35
N GLU A 393 19.31 23.42 11.68
CA GLU A 393 19.31 24.69 12.38
C GLU A 393 20.77 25.08 12.63
N GLY A 394 21.24 26.10 11.92
CA GLY A 394 22.59 26.66 12.07
C GLY A 394 23.18 27.09 10.73
N ASP A 395 23.95 28.18 10.74
CA ASP A 395 24.65 28.73 9.56
C ASP A 395 25.68 27.73 8.96
N ASP A 396 26.01 26.66 9.70
CA ASP A 396 27.13 25.75 9.41
C ASP A 396 26.73 24.38 8.84
N TRP A 397 25.46 24.15 8.48
CA TRP A 397 24.99 22.86 7.91
C TRP A 397 25.28 21.61 8.78
N LEU A 398 25.49 21.79 10.08
CA LEU A 398 25.74 20.70 11.01
C LEU A 398 24.42 20.04 11.43
N GLU A 399 24.38 18.70 11.42
CA GLU A 399 23.26 17.92 11.94
C GLU A 399 23.14 18.13 13.46
N THR A 400 22.08 18.82 13.90
CA THR A 400 21.68 18.83 15.31
C THR A 400 20.47 17.91 15.50
N ASN A 401 20.68 16.79 16.19
CA ASN A 401 19.60 15.93 16.66
C ASN A 401 18.75 16.69 17.68
N VAL A 402 17.55 17.09 17.27
CA VAL A 402 16.50 17.56 18.17
C VAL A 402 15.60 16.34 18.42
N TYR A 403 15.28 16.03 19.68
CA TYR A 403 14.44 14.92 20.14
C TYR A 403 15.13 13.57 20.46
N GLN A 404 15.99 13.59 21.47
CA GLN A 404 15.93 12.57 22.52
C GLN A 404 15.79 13.29 23.86
N SER A 405 14.58 13.29 24.41
CA SER A 405 14.29 13.62 25.80
C SER A 405 13.37 12.57 26.38
#